data_AF-A0AAT9HQN5-F1
#
_entry.id   AF-A0AAT9HQN5-F1
#
_cell.length_a   1.000
_cell.length_b   1.000
_cell.length_c   1.000
_cell.angle_alpha   90.00
_cell.angle_beta   90.00
_cell.angle_gamma   90.00
#
_symmetry.space_group_name_H-M   'P 1'
#
loop_
_entity.id
_entity.type
_entity.pdbx_description
1 polymer ?
#
loop_
_entity_poly.entity_id
_entity_poly.type
_entity_poly.pdbx_seq_one_letter_code
_entity_poly.pdbx_strand_id
1 'polypeptide(L)'
;MITQDIAGAALAVYEVDSRGLDRLDRAVLEALLKLFGGGPVGLSTLAVAVGEERETVEEVAEPFLVREGLLARTPRGRVATPAAWAHLGLTPPRPGTSGNGQGDLFGA
;
A
#
# COMPACT_ATOMS: atom_id res chain seq x y z
N MET A 1 -20.29 -21.38 -10.44
CA MET A 1 -19.36 -20.92 -9.39
C MET A 1 -18.37 -19.97 -10.05
N ILE A 2 -18.66 -18.68 -10.00
CA ILE A 2 -17.71 -17.63 -10.38
C ILE A 2 -17.40 -16.95 -9.07
N THR A 3 -16.14 -17.08 -8.66
CA THR A 3 -15.59 -16.67 -7.38
C THR A 3 -15.82 -15.18 -7.17
N GLN A 4 -16.23 -14.81 -5.96
CA GLN A 4 -16.62 -13.47 -5.50
C GLN A 4 -15.41 -12.52 -5.36
N ASP A 5 -14.49 -12.54 -6.33
CA ASP A 5 -13.16 -11.94 -6.21
C ASP A 5 -12.95 -10.72 -7.13
N ILE A 6 -13.78 -10.56 -8.16
CA ILE A 6 -13.52 -9.59 -9.25
C ILE A 6 -14.49 -8.37 -9.22
N ALA A 7 -15.53 -8.39 -8.38
CA ALA A 7 -16.61 -7.39 -8.44
C ALA A 7 -16.25 -5.99 -7.91
N GLY A 8 -15.10 -5.80 -7.23
CA GLY A 8 -14.68 -4.50 -6.72
C GLY A 8 -13.91 -3.62 -7.71
N ALA A 9 -13.53 -4.15 -8.88
CA ALA A 9 -12.59 -3.50 -9.79
C ALA A 9 -13.23 -2.50 -10.79
N ALA A 10 -14.54 -2.26 -10.73
CA ALA A 10 -15.26 -1.56 -11.79
C ALA A 10 -15.77 -0.13 -11.47
N LEU A 11 -15.56 0.42 -10.26
CA LEU A 11 -16.32 1.62 -9.81
C LEU A 11 -15.54 2.89 -9.47
N ALA A 12 -14.22 3.00 -9.67
CA ALA A 12 -13.48 4.23 -9.37
C ALA A 12 -12.74 4.83 -10.59
N VAL A 13 -13.38 4.71 -11.76
CA VAL A 13 -12.81 5.10 -13.07
C VAL A 13 -12.73 6.62 -13.28
N TYR A 14 -13.37 7.48 -12.49
CA TYR A 14 -13.23 8.93 -12.67
C TYR A 14 -13.14 9.69 -11.34
N GLU A 15 -12.09 10.52 -11.28
CA GLU A 15 -12.04 11.83 -10.63
C GLU A 15 -11.78 11.87 -9.11
N VAL A 16 -10.57 12.33 -8.79
CA VAL A 16 -10.14 13.04 -7.57
C VAL A 16 -10.88 12.60 -6.30
N ASP A 17 -10.25 11.70 -5.52
CA ASP A 17 -10.79 11.41 -4.20
C ASP A 17 -10.95 12.71 -3.42
N SER A 18 -12.06 12.79 -2.67
CA SER A 18 -12.53 13.95 -1.88
C SER A 18 -11.51 14.57 -0.89
N ARG A 19 -10.28 14.06 -0.83
CA ARG A 19 -9.14 14.55 -0.05
C ARG A 19 -8.01 15.19 -0.88
N GLY A 20 -8.11 15.21 -2.21
CA GLY A 20 -7.10 15.83 -3.09
C GLY A 20 -5.92 14.93 -3.44
N LEU A 21 -6.08 13.60 -3.39
CA LEU A 21 -5.06 12.69 -3.93
C LEU A 21 -4.94 12.87 -5.44
N ASP A 22 -3.71 13.08 -5.90
CA ASP A 22 -3.43 13.14 -7.33
C ASP A 22 -3.41 11.72 -7.93
N ARG A 23 -3.40 11.64 -9.26
CA ARG A 23 -3.31 10.37 -10.00
C ARG A 23 -2.10 9.54 -9.56
N LEU A 24 -0.98 10.21 -9.31
CA LEU A 24 0.25 9.56 -8.84
C LEU A 24 0.07 8.94 -7.45
N ASP A 25 -0.47 9.69 -6.49
CA ASP A 25 -0.70 9.22 -5.12
C ASP A 25 -1.61 8.00 -5.09
N ARG A 26 -2.69 8.04 -5.89
CA ARG A 26 -3.61 6.92 -6.05
C ARG A 26 -2.91 5.71 -6.66
N ALA A 27 -2.15 5.89 -7.73
CA ALA A 27 -1.41 4.81 -8.37
C ALA A 27 -0.43 4.14 -7.38
N VAL A 28 0.28 4.95 -6.58
CA VAL A 28 1.21 4.47 -5.55
C VAL A 28 0.48 3.66 -4.49
N LEU A 29 -0.61 4.18 -3.92
CA LEU A 29 -1.40 3.45 -2.92
C LEU A 29 -2.01 2.17 -3.48
N GLU A 30 -2.56 2.24 -4.69
CA GLU A 30 -3.18 1.11 -5.35
C GLU A 30 -2.17 0.01 -5.65
N ALA A 31 -0.98 0.37 -6.14
CA ALA A 31 0.12 -0.56 -6.30
C ALA A 31 0.50 -1.19 -4.96
N LEU A 32 0.66 -0.39 -3.91
CA LEU A 32 1.10 -0.87 -2.60
C LEU A 32 0.07 -1.79 -1.92
N LEU A 33 -1.22 -1.52 -2.11
CA LEU A 33 -2.32 -2.30 -1.54
C LEU A 33 -2.67 -3.54 -2.38
N LYS A 34 -2.81 -3.40 -3.70
CA LYS A 34 -3.23 -4.49 -4.60
C LYS A 34 -2.09 -5.44 -4.96
N LEU A 35 -0.88 -4.93 -5.21
CA LEU A 35 0.26 -5.78 -5.60
C LEU A 35 0.98 -6.35 -4.39
N PHE A 36 1.20 -5.53 -3.36
CA PHE A 36 2.05 -5.89 -2.22
C PHE A 36 1.27 -6.19 -0.94
N GLY A 37 -0.05 -6.07 -0.95
CA GLY A 37 -0.88 -6.35 0.22
C GLY A 37 -0.51 -5.51 1.44
N GLY A 38 -0.08 -4.26 1.22
CA GLY A 38 0.31 -3.31 2.26
C GLY A 38 1.61 -3.64 2.99
N GLY A 39 2.39 -4.61 2.51
CA GLY A 39 3.69 -4.96 3.06
C GLY A 39 4.80 -3.95 2.77
N PRO A 40 6.01 -4.16 3.34
CA PRO A 40 7.17 -3.30 3.08
C PRO A 40 7.68 -3.48 1.66
N VAL A 41 7.52 -2.44 0.83
CA VAL A 41 8.00 -2.43 -0.57
C VAL A 41 9.16 -1.44 -0.75
N GLY A 42 10.13 -1.80 -1.58
CA GLY A 42 11.20 -0.89 -1.98
C GLY A 42 10.67 0.23 -2.88
N LEU A 43 11.26 1.43 -2.78
CA LEU A 43 10.89 2.57 -3.63
C LEU A 43 11.06 2.26 -5.11
N SER A 44 12.15 1.59 -5.48
CA SER A 44 12.43 1.19 -6.85
C SER A 44 11.35 0.27 -7.42
N THR A 45 10.90 -0.71 -6.63
CA THR A 45 9.82 -1.63 -7.02
C THR A 45 8.49 -0.90 -7.14
N LEU A 46 8.21 0.02 -6.22
CA LEU A 46 6.98 0.82 -6.25
C LEU A 46 6.95 1.74 -7.48
N ALA A 47 8.06 2.40 -7.78
CA ALA A 47 8.24 3.26 -8.95
C ALA A 47 8.02 2.49 -10.26
N VAL A 48 8.59 1.29 -10.38
CA VAL A 48 8.37 0.40 -11.54
C VAL A 48 6.91 -0.03 -11.64
N ALA A 49 6.25 -0.31 -10.52
CA ALA A 49 4.85 -0.73 -10.52
C ALA A 49 3.89 0.38 -10.98
N VAL A 50 4.20 1.65 -10.69
CA VAL A 50 3.40 2.80 -11.15
C VAL A 50 3.85 3.36 -12.51
N GLY A 51 5.00 2.92 -13.02
CA GLY A 51 5.56 3.39 -14.29
C GLY A 51 6.22 4.78 -14.21
N GLU A 52 6.68 5.17 -13.02
CA GLU A 52 7.25 6.50 -12.74
C GLU A 52 8.68 6.39 -12.24
N GLU A 53 9.38 7.52 -12.20
CA GLU A 53 10.72 7.58 -11.62
C GLU A 53 10.67 7.51 -10.09
N ARG A 54 11.67 6.85 -9.51
CA ARG A 54 11.81 6.71 -8.05
C ARG A 54 11.82 8.07 -7.34
N GLU A 55 12.49 9.05 -7.95
CA GLU A 55 12.63 10.41 -7.41
C GLU A 55 11.29 11.14 -7.46
N THR A 56 10.55 11.04 -8.56
CA THR A 56 9.18 11.57 -8.66
C THR A 56 8.27 11.02 -7.56
N VAL A 57 8.30 9.72 -7.30
CA VAL A 57 7.49 9.12 -6.23
C VAL A 57 7.94 9.63 -4.85
N GLU A 58 9.23 9.77 -4.61
CA GLU A 58 9.79 10.21 -3.31
C GLU A 58 9.62 11.70 -3.05
N GLU A 59 9.73 12.55 -4.07
CA GLU A 59 9.67 14.00 -3.96
C GLU A 59 8.25 14.54 -4.10
N VAL A 60 7.38 13.86 -4.85
CA VAL A 60 6.01 14.33 -5.13
C VAL A 60 4.98 13.56 -4.31
N ALA A 61 4.98 12.23 -4.38
CA ALA A 61 3.91 11.42 -3.78
C ALA A 61 4.11 11.19 -2.27
N GLU A 62 5.31 10.79 -1.85
CA GLU A 62 5.58 10.50 -0.44
C GLU A 62 5.27 11.65 0.52
N PRO A 63 5.62 12.92 0.25
CA PRO A 63 5.39 14.01 1.20
C PRO A 63 3.90 14.27 1.45
N PHE A 64 3.04 13.96 0.49
CA PHE A 64 1.59 14.04 0.63
C PHE A 64 1.06 12.81 1.39
N LEU A 65 1.40 11.61 0.92
CA LEU A 65 0.93 10.36 1.50
C LEU A 65 1.37 10.16 2.96
N VAL A 66 2.56 10.62 3.32
CA VAL A 66 3.08 10.60 4.70
C VAL A 66 2.34 11.63 5.57
N ARG A 67 2.04 12.82 5.02
CA ARG A 67 1.28 13.86 5.75
C ARG A 67 -0.14 13.42 6.08
N GLU A 68 -0.81 12.80 5.12
CA GLU A 68 -2.15 12.24 5.31
C GLU A 68 -2.13 10.96 6.18
N GLY A 69 -0.94 10.46 6.53
CA GLY A 69 -0.77 9.25 7.33
C GLY A 69 -1.21 7.98 6.60
N LEU A 70 -1.19 7.98 5.26
CA LEU A 70 -1.53 6.86 4.38
C LEU A 70 -0.31 5.95 4.12
N LEU A 71 0.90 6.52 4.18
CA LEU A 71 2.16 5.82 3.94
C LEU A 71 3.10 5.96 5.15
N ALA A 72 3.71 4.85 5.55
CA ALA A 72 4.75 4.82 6.58
C ALA A 72 6.10 4.45 5.95
N ARG A 73 7.13 5.26 6.23
CA ARG A 73 8.52 4.95 5.88
C ARG A 73 9.10 4.04 6.95
N THR A 74 9.62 2.89 6.54
CA THR A 74 10.31 1.94 7.41
C THR A 74 11.71 1.64 6.87
N PRO A 75 12.65 1.15 7.69
CA PRO A 75 13.97 0.74 7.22
C PRO A 75 13.93 -0.35 6.14
N ARG A 76 12.85 -1.13 6.10
CA ARG A 76 12.63 -2.21 5.13
C ARG A 76 11.91 -1.76 3.86
N GLY A 77 11.40 -0.52 3.81
CA GLY A 77 10.62 -0.02 2.68
C GLY A 77 9.40 0.81 3.10
N ARG A 78 8.49 0.99 2.17
CA ARG A 78 7.26 1.76 2.32
C ARG A 78 6.13 0.80 2.65
N VAL A 79 5.34 1.15 3.67
CA VAL A 79 4.24 0.32 4.19
C VAL A 79 2.96 1.16 4.14
N ALA A 80 1.85 0.58 3.66
CA ALA A 80 0.55 1.23 3.71
C ALA A 80 0.04 1.18 5.15
N THR A 81 -0.39 2.31 5.66
CA THR A 81 -1.02 2.36 6.97
C THR A 81 -2.45 1.85 6.89
N PRO A 82 -3.08 1.46 8.02
CA PRO A 82 -4.50 1.10 8.04
C PRO A 82 -5.42 2.20 7.48
N ALA A 83 -4.99 3.48 7.53
CA ALA A 83 -5.74 4.58 6.95
C ALA A 83 -5.79 4.50 5.42
N ALA A 84 -4.70 4.06 4.75
CA ALA A 84 -4.71 3.80 3.31
C ALA A 84 -5.67 2.68 2.91
N TRP A 85 -5.72 1.62 3.71
CA TRP A 85 -6.70 0.53 3.51
C TRP A 85 -8.13 1.04 3.62
N ALA A 86 -8.43 1.77 4.70
CA ALA A 86 -9.74 2.38 4.91
C ALA A 86 -10.10 3.38 3.80
N HIS A 87 -9.11 4.11 3.27
CA HIS A 87 -9.30 5.06 2.17
C HIS A 87 -9.79 4.37 0.89
N LEU A 88 -9.23 3.21 0.55
CA LEU A 88 -9.67 2.42 -0.60
C LEU A 88 -10.89 1.53 -0.30
N GLY A 89 -11.45 1.59 0.92
CA GLY A 89 -12.53 0.70 1.36
C GLY A 89 -12.09 -0.76 1.49
N LEU A 90 -10.78 -1.02 1.58
CA LEU A 90 -10.20 -2.34 1.71
C LEU A 90 -10.01 -2.69 3.19
N THR A 91 -10.13 -3.98 3.52
CA THR A 91 -9.89 -4.44 4.89
C THR A 91 -8.39 -4.66 5.09
N PRO A 92 -7.73 -3.97 6.05
CA PRO A 92 -6.31 -4.19 6.29
C PRO A 92 -6.05 -5.65 6.70
N PRO A 93 -5.02 -6.32 6.14
CA PRO A 93 -4.60 -7.62 6.62
C PRO A 93 -4.21 -7.43 8.08
N ARG A 94 -4.78 -8.26 8.94
CA ARG A 94 -4.63 -8.17 10.40
C ARG A 94 -3.14 -7.99 10.73
N PRO A 95 -2.73 -6.89 11.39
CA PRO A 95 -1.33 -6.69 11.77
C PRO A 95 -0.99 -7.70 12.86
N GLY A 96 -0.56 -8.91 12.48
CA GLY A 96 -0.42 -9.98 13.46
C GLY A 96 0.10 -11.34 12.99
N THR A 97 0.43 -11.57 11.70
CA THR A 97 0.91 -12.90 11.27
C THR A 97 2.27 -12.90 10.55
N SER A 98 3.02 -11.81 10.60
CA SER A 98 4.48 -11.89 10.42
C SER A 98 5.14 -12.11 11.79
N GLY A 99 4.68 -13.16 12.46
CA GLY A 99 5.36 -13.77 13.59
C GLY A 99 6.40 -14.71 13.02
N ASN A 100 7.63 -14.22 13.00
CA ASN A 100 8.83 -14.97 12.64
C ASN A 100 8.83 -16.30 13.41
N GLY A 101 8.88 -17.43 12.71
CA GLY A 101 9.28 -18.68 13.34
C GLY A 101 10.75 -18.60 13.74
N GLN A 102 11.04 -18.33 15.03
CA GLN A 102 12.32 -18.67 15.66
C GLN A 102 12.21 -18.63 17.19
N GLY A 103 12.46 -19.78 17.84
CA GLY A 103 12.59 -20.00 19.29
C GLY A 103 11.27 -20.45 19.92
N ASP A 104 11.06 -21.71 20.31
CA ASP A 104 11.93 -22.49 21.19
C ASP A 104 12.09 -23.95 20.76
N LEU A 105 13.33 -24.30 20.44
CA LEU A 105 13.82 -25.67 20.21
C LEU A 105 14.58 -26.22 21.43
N PHE A 106 14.39 -25.64 22.63
CA PHE A 106 14.97 -26.15 23.87
C PHE A 106 14.00 -25.97 25.04
N GLY A 107 13.54 -27.05 25.67
CA GLY A 107 12.82 -26.97 26.94
C GLY A 107 12.06 -28.22 27.39
N ALA A 108 12.81 -29.16 27.97
CA ALA A 108 12.42 -30.25 28.89
C ALA A 108 11.68 -31.49 28.34
#